data_AF-A0A7X6TQ23-F1
#
_entry.id   AF-A0A7X6TQ23-F1
#
_cell.length_a   1.000
_cell.length_b   1.000
_cell.length_c   1.000
_cell.angle_alpha   90.00
_cell.angle_beta   90.00
_cell.angle_gamma   90.00
#
_symmetry.space_group_name_H-M   'P 1'
#
loop_
_entity.id
_entity.type
_entity.pdbx_description
1 polymer ?
#
loop_
_entity_poly.entity_id
_entity_poly.type
_entity_poly.pdbx_seq_one_letter_code
_entity_poly.pdbx_strand_id
1 'polypeptide(L)' 'MNLKLLNLTKTFEDELVLDNLSLEVNDFHAMAIIGASGGGKTTLLRILAGLEKPDSGQVFVNGKELNFDEKEL' A
#
# COMPACT_ATOMS: atom_id res chain seq x y z
N MET A 1 -11.20 9.74 -6.49
CA MET A 1 -10.86 8.46 -5.82
C MET A 1 -10.38 8.79 -4.43
N ASN A 2 -10.76 7.99 -3.43
CA ASN A 2 -10.22 8.11 -2.07
C ASN A 2 -9.26 6.93 -1.83
N LEU A 3 -8.08 7.22 -1.30
CA LEU A 3 -7.10 6.22 -0.89
C LEU A 3 -6.73 6.47 0.57
N LYS A 4 -6.78 5.43 1.39
CA LYS A 4 -6.35 5.49 2.79
C LYS A 4 -5.50 4.28 3.15
N LEU A 5 -4.32 4.54 3.70
CA LEU A 5 -3.37 3.58 4.24
C LEU A 5 -3.25 3.82 5.73
N LEU A 6 -3.33 2.74 6.51
CA LEU A 6 -3.18 2.80 7.96
C LEU A 6 -2.08 1.86 8.39
N ASN A 7 -1.01 2.45 8.95
CA ASN A 7 0.10 1.77 9.62
C ASN A 7 0.71 0.64 8.77
N LEU A 8 0.83 0.88 7.47
CA LEU A 8 1.16 -0.15 6.51
C LEU A 8 2.64 -0.54 6.64
N THR A 9 2.86 -1.80 6.99
CA THR A 9 4.20 -2.34 7.23
C THR A 9 4.45 -3.52 6.30
N LYS A 10 5.65 -3.56 5.71
CA LYS A 10 6.09 -4.70 4.90
C LYS A 10 7.57 -4.95 5.09
N THR A 11 7.91 -6.19 5.37
CA THR A 11 9.26 -6.72 5.49
C THR A 11 9.44 -7.82 4.44
N PHE A 12 10.62 -7.90 3.86
CA PHE A 12 11.05 -9.06 3.09
C PHE A 12 12.32 -9.62 3.73
N GLU A 13 12.30 -10.91 4.05
CA GLU A 13 13.35 -11.54 4.87
C GLU A 13 13.53 -10.74 6.18
N ASP A 14 14.64 -10.03 6.33
CA ASP A 14 14.95 -9.20 7.51
C ASP A 14 14.99 -7.69 7.19
N GLU A 15 14.63 -7.28 5.97
CA GLU A 15 14.64 -5.87 5.55
C GLU A 15 13.25 -5.24 5.64
N LEU A 16 13.14 -4.18 6.45
CA LEU A 16 11.93 -3.37 6.56
C LEU A 16 11.80 -2.44 5.34
N VAL A 17 10.87 -2.77 4.44
CA VAL A 17 10.68 -2.07 3.16
C VAL A 17 9.63 -0.98 3.24
N LEU A 18 8.57 -1.19 4.01
CA LEU A 18 7.59 -0.17 4.38
C LEU A 18 7.47 -0.16 5.90
N ASP A 19 7.67 1.01 6.51
CA ASP A 19 7.66 1.18 7.96
C ASP A 19 6.47 2.06 8.37
N ASN A 20 5.44 1.43 8.95
CA ASN A 20 4.28 2.10 9.55
C ASN A 20 3.68 3.23 8.68
N LEU A 21 3.56 3.01 7.37
CA LEU A 21 3.15 4.02 6.41
C LEU A 21 1.65 4.32 6.55
N SER A 22 1.32 5.56 6.94
CA SER A 22 -0.05 6.07 6.96
C SER A 22 -0.20 7.25 6.01
N LEU A 23 -1.27 7.22 5.21
CA LEU A 23 -1.56 8.24 4.21
C LEU A 23 -3.06 8.27 3.94
N GLU A 24 -3.65 9.46 3.86
CA GLU A 24 -5.03 9.62 3.37
C GLU A 24 -5.04 10.68 2.28
N VAL A 25 -5.51 10.31 1.08
CA VAL A 25 -5.64 11.21 -0.06
C VAL A 25 -7.05 11.13 -0.59
N ASN A 26 -7.68 12.31 -0.67
CA ASN A 26 -9.02 12.53 -1.19
C ASN A 26 -8.93 13.30 -2.52
N ASP A 27 -9.89 13.06 -3.41
CA ASP A 27 -10.15 13.87 -4.61
C ASP A 27 -8.94 14.14 -5.51
N PHE A 28 -8.05 13.16 -5.64
CA PHE A 28 -6.91 13.23 -6.54
C PHE A 28 -7.28 12.77 -7.96
N HIS A 29 -6.69 13.43 -8.96
CA HIS A 29 -6.75 13.03 -10.37
C HIS A 29 -5.55 12.16 -10.78
N ALA A 30 -4.38 12.41 -10.19
CA ALA A 30 -3.16 11.63 -10.37
C ALA A 30 -2.26 11.76 -9.13
N MET A 31 -1.47 10.73 -8.86
CA MET A 31 -0.48 10.69 -7.79
C MET A 31 0.82 10.10 -8.32
N ALA A 32 1.96 10.64 -7.90
CA ALA A 32 3.27 10.10 -8.19
C ALA A 32 3.95 9.63 -6.89
N ILE A 33 4.58 8.47 -6.94
CA ILE A 33 5.42 7.96 -5.85
C ILE A 33 6.88 8.16 -6.27
N ILE A 34 7.61 8.96 -5.51
CA ILE A 34 9.02 9.29 -5.77
C ILE A 34 9.90 8.84 -4.61
N GLY A 35 11.18 8.58 -4.89
CA GLY A 35 12.15 8.14 -3.88
C GLY A 35 13.28 7.31 -4.48
N ALA A 36 14.37 7.15 -3.73
CA ALA A 36 15.56 6.41 -4.13
C ALA A 36 15.24 4.96 -4.56
N SER A 37 16.09 4.37 -5.41
CA SER A 37 16.00 2.93 -5.71
C SER A 37 16.02 2.11 -4.42
N GLY A 38 15.20 1.06 -4.33
CA GLY A 38 15.04 0.26 -3.11
C GLY A 38 14.08 0.82 -2.05
N GLY A 39 13.64 2.09 -2.14
CA GLY A 39 12.77 2.71 -1.13
C GLY A 39 11.30 2.26 -1.10
N GLY A 40 10.99 1.00 -1.44
CA GLY A 40 9.65 0.41 -1.26
C GLY A 40 8.55 0.83 -2.25
N LYS A 41 8.84 1.67 -3.25
CA LYS A 41 7.83 2.18 -4.21
C LYS A 41 7.08 1.08 -4.97
N THR A 42 7.80 0.13 -5.56
CA THR A 42 7.20 -1.00 -6.28
C THR A 42 6.40 -1.88 -5.33
N THR A 43 6.90 -2.08 -4.11
CA THR A 43 6.19 -2.82 -3.06
C THR A 43 4.86 -2.16 -2.72
N LEU A 44 4.86 -0.84 -2.47
CA LEU A 44 3.65 -0.07 -2.22
C LEU A 44 2.65 -0.20 -3.38
N LEU A 45 3.11 -0.05 -4.63
CA LEU A 45 2.25 -0.22 -5.81
C LEU A 45 1.66 -1.63 -5.93
N ARG A 46 2.44 -2.68 -5.64
CA ARG A 46 1.93 -4.07 -5.64
C ARG A 46 0.89 -4.30 -4.56
N ILE A 47 1.07 -3.70 -3.38
CA ILE A 47 0.09 -3.76 -2.29
C ILE A 47 -1.21 -3.05 -2.69
N LEU A 48 -1.11 -1.83 -3.25
CA LEU A 48 -2.27 -1.08 -3.75
C LEU A 48 -3.02 -1.79 -4.88
N ALA A 49 -2.31 -2.59 -5.68
CA ALA A 49 -2.88 -3.41 -6.74
C ALA A 49 -3.45 -4.77 -6.24
N GLY A 50 -3.36 -5.06 -4.94
CA GLY A 50 -3.79 -6.36 -4.38
C GLY A 50 -2.87 -7.54 -4.73
N LEU A 51 -1.67 -7.27 -5.27
CA LEU A 51 -0.71 -8.28 -5.73
C LEU A 51 0.32 -8.69 -4.66
N GLU A 52 0.30 -8.02 -3.50
CA GLU A 52 1.19 -8.27 -2.37
C GLU A 52 0.43 -7.93 -1.08
N LYS A 53 0.46 -8.83 -0.09
CA LYS A 53 -0.19 -8.60 1.20
C LYS A 53 0.77 -7.86 2.14
N PRO A 54 0.37 -6.75 2.79
CA PRO A 54 1.19 -6.14 3.84
C PRO A 54 1.28 -7.09 5.04
N ASP A 55 2.34 -7.00 5.83
CA ASP A 55 2.48 -7.83 7.03
C ASP A 55 1.59 -7.30 8.17
N SER A 56 1.36 -5.98 8.18
CA SER A 56 0.40 -5.33 9.06
C SER A 56 -0.16 -4.04 8.44
N GLY A 57 -1.24 -3.55 9.03
CA GLY A 57 -1.94 -2.35 8.56
C GLY A 57 -3.07 -2.67 7.57
N GLN A 58 -3.71 -1.62 7.08
CA GLN A 58 -4.93 -1.71 6.27
C GLN A 58 -4.86 -0.76 5.07
N VAL A 59 -5.48 -1.18 3.96
CA VAL A 59 -5.61 -0.38 2.74
C VAL A 59 -7.08 -0.21 2.43
N PHE A 60 -7.52 1.01 2.22
CA PHE A 60 -8.87 1.33 1.78
C PHE A 60 -8.83 2.07 0.45
N VAL A 61 -9.64 1.60 -0.49
CA VAL A 61 -9.86 2.23 -1.79
C VAL A 61 -11.34 2.58 -1.89
N ASN A 62 -11.63 3.87 -2.07
CA ASN A 62 -12.98 4.42 -2.11
C ASN A 62 -13.83 3.97 -0.91
N GLY A 63 -13.24 4.01 0.30
CA GLY A 63 -13.90 3.62 1.55
C GLY A 63 -14.08 2.10 1.76
N LYS A 64 -13.66 1.25 0.83
CA LYS A 64 -13.67 -0.22 1.00
C LYS A 64 -12.29 -0.74 1.35
N GLU A 65 -12.20 -1.58 2.36
CA GLU A 65 -10.97 -2.28 2.70
C GLU A 65 -10.61 -3.29 1.60
N LEU A 66 -9.34 -3.33 1.20
CA LEU A 66 -8.81 -4.33 0.28
C LEU A 66 -8.63 -5.66 1.03
N ASN A 67 -9.36 -6.68 0.62
CA ASN A 67 -9.19 -8.04 1.10
C ASN A 67 -8.11 -8.75 0.27
N PHE A 68 -7.05 -9.23 0.93
CA PHE A 68 -5.93 -9.90 0.26
C PHE A 68 -6.10 -11.43 0.19
N ASP A 69 -7.11 -11.98 0.85
CA ASP A 69 -7.35 -13.42 0.95
C ASP A 69 -8.33 -13.93 -0.14
N GLU A 70 -9.07 -13.04 -0.78
CA GLU A 70 -9.96 -13.35 -1.90
C GLU A 70 -9.31 -12.87 -3.21
N LYS A 71 -8.87 -13.82 -4.04
CA LYS A 71 -8.50 -13.52 -5.43
C LYS A 71 -9.77 -13.37 -6.25
N GLU A 72 -10.40 -12.20 -6.22
CA GLU A 72 -11.31 -11.82 -7.31
C GLU A 72 -10.44 -11.43 -8.51
N LEU A 73 -10.39 -12.33 -9.51
CA LEU A 73 -9.88 -12.09 -10.85
C LEU A 73 -11.01 -11.61 -11.75
#